data_AF-W2SR61-F1
#
_entry.id   AF-W2SR61-F1
#
_cell.length_a   1.000
_cell.length_b   1.000
_cell.length_c   1.000
_cell.angle_alpha   90.00
_cell.angle_beta   90.00
_cell.angle_gamma   90.00
#
_symmetry.space_group_name_H-M   'P 1'
#
loop_
_entity.id
_entity.type
_entity.pdbx_description
1 polymer ?
#
loop_
_entity_poly.entity_id
_entity_poly.type
_entity_poly.pdbx_seq_one_letter_code
_entity_poly.pdbx_strand_id
1 'polypeptide(L)' 'HYRVAQQSLECYLKGVNYTVMMIDLNEDARVKEKCSKNQQLYFKKHCAASAYLPDTDWMLVLDADT' A
#
# COMPACT_ATOMS: atom_id res chain seq x y z
N HIS A 1 12.54 -0.71 11.04
CA HIS A 1 13.29 -1.34 9.94
C HIS A 1 13.08 -0.67 8.57
N TYR A 2 11.95 0.00 8.32
CA TYR A 2 11.58 0.50 6.97
C TYR A 2 11.90 1.97 6.67
N ARG A 3 12.64 2.66 7.56
CA ARG A 3 12.78 4.13 7.51
C ARG A 3 13.51 4.63 6.25
N VAL A 4 14.55 3.93 5.82
CA VAL A 4 15.36 4.35 4.66
C VAL A 4 14.58 4.21 3.35
N ALA A 5 13.86 3.09 3.19
CA ALA A 5 12.94 2.85 2.08
C ALA A 5 11.88 3.95 2.00
N GLN A 6 11.18 4.21 3.12
CA GLN A 6 10.15 5.26 3.20
C GLN A 6 10.70 6.65 2.88
N GLN A 7 11.86 7.03 3.43
CA GLN A 7 12.47 8.33 3.16
C GLN A 7 12.94 8.48 1.71
N SER A 8 13.45 7.39 1.11
CA SER A 8 13.83 7.36 -0.30
C SER A 8 12.61 7.58 -1.20
N LEU A 9 11.51 6.89 -0.89
CA LEU A 9 10.24 7.04 -1.60
C LEU A 9 9.67 8.46 -1.45
N GLU A 10 9.63 9.00 -0.23
CA GLU A 10 9.21 10.38 0.02
C GLU A 10 10.04 11.40 -0.76
N CYS A 11 11.35 11.18 -0.90
CA CYS A 11 12.24 12.05 -1.67
C CYS A 11 11.89 12.01 -3.16
N TYR A 12 11.72 10.82 -3.73
CA TYR A 12 11.31 10.65 -5.13
C TYR A 12 9.97 11.34 -5.42
N LEU A 13 9.00 11.17 -4.52
CA LEU A 13 7.65 11.71 -4.65
C LEU A 13 7.60 13.25 -4.64
N LYS A 14 8.60 13.94 -4.08
CA LYS A 14 8.68 15.42 -4.17
C LYS A 14 8.94 15.92 -5.58
N GLY A 15 9.50 15.08 -6.45
CA GLY A 15 9.84 15.43 -7.84
C GLY A 15 8.76 15.06 -8.86
N VAL A 16 7.68 14.38 -8.43
CA VAL A 16 6.63 13.86 -9.30
C VAL A 16 5.25 14.17 -8.71
N ASN A 17 4.21 14.16 -9.55
CA ASN A 17 2.85 14.43 -9.09
C ASN A 17 2.10 13.12 -8.76
N TYR A 18 2.63 12.33 -7.82
CA TYR A 18 1.99 11.11 -7.35
C TYR A 18 1.43 11.28 -5.94
N THR A 19 0.27 10.65 -5.71
CA THR A 19 -0.29 10.53 -4.36
C THR A 19 0.25 9.28 -3.70
N VAL A 20 0.77 9.39 -2.49
CA VAL A 20 1.26 8.25 -1.71
C VAL A 20 0.23 7.81 -0.68
N MET A 21 0.06 6.50 -0.53
CA MET A 21 -0.79 5.90 0.48
C MET A 21 0.01 4.85 1.25
N MET A 22 0.11 5.02 2.57
CA MET A 22 0.73 4.04 3.45
C MET A 22 -0.37 3.21 4.09
N ILE A 23 -0.49 1.95 3.67
CA ILE A 23 -1.55 1.04 4.10
C ILE A 23 -0.99 0.00 5.06
N ASP A 24 -1.46 0.04 6.31
CA ASP A 24 -1.23 -1.04 7.27
C ASP A 24 -2.23 -2.17 6.99
N LEU A 25 -1.73 -3.33 6.54
CA LEU A 25 -2.58 -4.47 6.17
C LEU A 25 -3.40 -5.04 7.34
N ASN A 26 -3.00 -4.76 8.57
CA ASN A 26 -3.69 -5.26 9.76
C ASN A 26 -4.56 -4.21 10.41
N GLU A 27 -4.23 -2.93 10.29
CA GLU A 27 -4.95 -1.86 10.98
C GLU A 27 -5.92 -1.06 10.10
N ASP A 28 -5.69 -1.02 8.78
CA ASP A 28 -6.52 -0.28 7.85
C ASP A 28 -7.97 -0.80 7.84
N ALA A 29 -8.93 0.10 8.08
CA ALA A 29 -10.35 -0.24 8.19
C ALA A 29 -10.93 -0.88 6.91
N ARG A 30 -10.55 -0.36 5.74
CA ARG A 30 -11.02 -0.87 4.45
C ARG A 30 -10.45 -2.25 4.17
N VAL A 31 -9.18 -2.48 4.51
CA VAL A 31 -8.54 -3.81 4.41
C VAL A 31 -9.15 -4.78 5.41
N LYS A 32 -9.42 -4.38 6.65
CA LYS A 32 -10.13 -5.22 7.63
C LYS A 32 -11.49 -5.66 7.11
N GLU A 33 -12.26 -4.74 6.54
CA GLU A 33 -13.58 -5.02 6.00
C GLU A 33 -13.54 -5.96 4.78
N LYS A 34 -12.74 -5.62 3.77
CA LYS A 34 -12.74 -6.34 2.48
C LYS A 34 -11.84 -7.58 2.44
N CYS A 35 -10.81 -7.64 3.28
CA CYS A 35 -9.73 -8.64 3.18
C CYS A 35 -9.53 -9.48 4.45
N SER A 36 -10.44 -9.43 5.43
CA SER A 36 -10.38 -10.21 6.68
C SER A 36 -10.22 -11.72 6.49
N LYS A 37 -10.73 -12.28 5.39
CA LYS A 37 -10.63 -13.71 5.08
C LYS A 37 -9.24 -14.13 4.59
N ASN A 38 -8.41 -13.20 4.13
CA ASN A 38 -7.08 -13.49 3.60
C ASN A 38 -6.06 -13.47 4.74
N GLN A 39 -5.79 -14.65 5.32
CA GLN A 39 -4.83 -14.83 6.41
C GLN A 39 -3.37 -14.86 5.92
N GLN A 40 -3.16 -15.17 4.64
CA GLN A 40 -1.84 -15.20 4.01
C GLN A 40 -1.42 -13.81 3.56
N LEU A 41 -0.24 -13.35 4.01
CA LEU A 41 0.25 -11.99 3.82
C LEU A 41 0.26 -11.54 2.35
N TYR A 42 0.79 -12.36 1.44
CA TYR A 42 0.89 -12.02 0.02
C TYR A 42 -0.48 -11.87 -0.65
N PHE A 43 -1.44 -12.73 -0.32
CA PHE A 43 -2.80 -12.60 -0.82
C PHE A 43 -3.52 -11.40 -0.19
N LYS A 44 -3.23 -11.08 1.08
CA LYS A 44 -3.75 -9.89 1.74
C LYS A 44 -3.26 -8.61 1.08
N LYS A 45 -2.00 -8.55 0.62
CA LYS A 45 -1.45 -7.44 -0.18
C LYS A 45 -2.23 -7.25 -1.50
N HIS A 46 -2.44 -8.33 -2.26
CA HIS A 46 -3.20 -8.24 -3.51
C HIS A 46 -4.66 -7.83 -3.29
N CYS A 47 -5.28 -8.30 -2.21
CA CYS A 47 -6.63 -7.87 -1.83
C CYS A 47 -6.68 -6.39 -1.42
N ALA A 48 -5.69 -5.90 -0.65
CA ALA A 48 -5.60 -4.49 -0.31
C ALA A 48 -5.43 -3.63 -1.58
N ALA A 49 -4.58 -4.03 -2.51
CA ALA A 49 -4.43 -3.35 -3.78
C ALA A 49 -5.76 -3.29 -4.57
N SER A 50 -6.47 -4.42 -4.69
CA SER A 50 -7.77 -4.42 -5.39
C SER A 50 -8.84 -3.59 -4.69
N ALA A 51 -8.76 -3.45 -3.36
CA ALA A 51 -9.69 -2.63 -2.57
C ALA A 51 -9.51 -1.12 -2.81
N TYR A 52 -8.32 -0.68 -3.22
CA TYR A 52 -7.96 0.72 -3.47
C TYR A 52 -7.86 1.07 -4.95
N LEU A 53 -7.69 0.08 -5.84
CA LEU A 53 -7.62 0.29 -7.28
C LEU A 53 -8.80 1.13 -7.85
N PRO A 54 -10.06 0.96 -7.42
CA PRO A 54 -11.17 1.77 -7.94
C PRO A 54 -11.06 3.28 -7.68
N ASP A 55 -10.18 3.72 -6.77
CA ASP A 55 -9.99 5.13 -6.43
C ASP A 55 -8.98 5.82 -7.38
N THR A 56 -8.40 5.09 -8.33
CA THR A 56 -7.34 5.57 -9.24
C THR A 56 -7.38 4.85 -10.60
N ASP A 57 -6.81 5.46 -11.65
CA ASP A 57 -6.69 4.80 -12.96
C ASP A 57 -5.65 3.68 -12.95
N TRP A 58 -4.59 3.84 -12.15
CA TRP A 58 -3.53 2.87 -11.95
C TRP A 58 -2.86 3.07 -10.58
N MET A 59 -2.16 2.04 -10.11
CA MET A 59 -1.38 2.13 -8.87
C MET A 59 -0.08 1.32 -8.97
N LEU A 60 0.98 1.83 -8.34
CA LEU A 60 2.22 1.09 -8.09
C LEU A 60 2.20 0.62 -6.63
N VAL A 61 2.32 -0.69 -6.43
CA VAL A 61 2.34 -1.29 -5.08
C VAL A 61 3.78 -1.62 -4.71
N LEU A 62 4.25 -1.04 -3.61
CA LEU A 62 5.59 -1.27 -3.06
C LEU A 62 5.48 -1.91 -1.68
N ASP A 63 6.38 -2.84 -1.39
CA ASP A 63 6.52 -3.39 -0.04
C ASP A 63 7.30 -2.42 0.85
N ALA A 64 7.10 -2.52 2.17
CA ALA A 64 7.70 -1.59 3.13
C ALA A 64 9.24 -1.65 3.17
N ASP A 65 9.85 -2.73 2.69
CA ASP A 65 11.30 -2.96 2.60
C ASP A 65 11.90 -2.64 1.22
N THR A 66 11.11 -2.14 0.27
CA THR A 66 11.58 -1.74 -1.07
C THR A 66 12.22 -0.36 -1.08
#